data_AF-A0A0U5FLL8-F1
#
_entry.id   AF-A0A0U5FLL8-F1
#
_cell.length_a   1.000
_cell.length_b   1.000
_cell.length_c   1.000
_cell.angle_alpha   90.00
_cell.angle_beta   90.00
_cell.angle_gamma   90.00
#
_symmetry.space_group_name_H-M   'P 1'
#
loop_
_entity.id
_entity.type
_entity.pdbx_description
1 polymer ?
#
loop_
_entity_poly.entity_id
_entity_poly.type
_entity_poly.pdbx_seq_one_letter_code
_entity_poly.pdbx_strand_id
1 'polypeptide(L)'
;MRNYDLEFLKKFSMVIGLLVVITLGLIALAAYLQRAIPDEVSPTAAKRVLQRIAPAGAVYAGATGASAQAAAQAAALAKAASQSAYGGTTDGKTIFNNLCTACHTTGVGKAPTLDHSHWDARIAQGKDTLYKHAIEGYTGPDGGIMPPKGGNPALTEEQVRATVDWMLGNLK
;
A
#
# COMPACT_ATOMS: atom_id res chain seq x y z
N MET A 1 -6.51 -72.86 -31.34
CA MET A 1 -7.32 -71.99 -30.47
C MET A 1 -8.66 -72.67 -30.25
N ARG A 2 -9.13 -72.76 -29.00
CA ARG A 2 -10.45 -73.35 -28.71
C ARG A 2 -11.53 -72.31 -29.01
N ASN A 3 -12.75 -72.76 -29.32
CA ASN A 3 -13.87 -71.86 -29.68
C ASN A 3 -14.15 -70.79 -28.60
N TYR A 4 -13.90 -71.11 -27.32
CA TYR A 4 -14.01 -70.18 -26.19
C TYR A 4 -13.05 -68.98 -26.26
N ASP A 5 -11.84 -69.17 -26.80
CA ASP A 5 -10.84 -68.09 -26.90
C ASP A 5 -11.28 -67.04 -27.95
N LEU A 6 -11.88 -67.50 -29.04
CA LEU A 6 -12.40 -66.64 -30.11
C LEU A 6 -13.63 -65.85 -29.65
N GLU A 7 -14.52 -66.48 -28.88
CA GLU A 7 -15.66 -65.78 -28.29
C GLU A 7 -15.22 -64.72 -27.28
N PHE A 8 -14.24 -65.04 -26.43
CA PHE A 8 -13.64 -64.07 -25.50
C PHE A 8 -13.01 -62.89 -26.25
N LEU A 9 -12.14 -63.13 -27.24
CA LEU A 9 -11.49 -62.10 -28.04
C LEU A 9 -12.50 -61.21 -28.78
N LYS A 10 -13.59 -61.79 -29.30
CA LYS A 10 -14.66 -61.05 -29.97
C LYS A 10 -15.40 -60.12 -29.00
N LYS A 11 -15.77 -60.62 -27.82
CA LYS A 11 -16.45 -59.81 -26.80
C LYS A 11 -15.53 -58.72 -26.26
N PHE A 12 -14.28 -59.06 -25.97
CA PHE A 12 -13.26 -58.12 -25.50
C PHE A 12 -12.97 -57.01 -26.52
N SER A 13 -12.80 -57.35 -27.80
CA SER A 13 -12.56 -56.36 -28.87
C SER A 13 -13.76 -55.43 -29.06
N MET A 14 -14.98 -55.95 -28.94
CA MET A 14 -16.21 -55.14 -29.03
C MET A 14 -16.32 -54.14 -27.87
N VAL A 15 -15.97 -54.56 -26.65
CA VAL A 15 -15.94 -53.67 -25.49
C VAL A 15 -14.87 -52.58 -25.68
N ILE A 16 -13.66 -52.93 -26.11
CA ILE A 16 -12.60 -51.95 -26.40
C ILE A 16 -13.05 -50.97 -27.49
N GLY A 17 -13.63 -51.47 -28.59
CA GLY A 17 -14.13 -50.61 -29.67
C GLY A 17 -15.18 -49.62 -29.19
N LEU A 18 -16.13 -50.08 -28.36
CA LEU A 18 -17.15 -49.22 -27.75
C LEU A 18 -16.52 -48.15 -26.84
N LEU A 19 -15.56 -48.52 -26.00
CA LEU A 19 -14.86 -47.58 -25.12
C LEU A 19 -14.07 -46.53 -25.92
N VAL A 20 -13.44 -46.92 -27.04
CA VAL A 20 -12.74 -45.98 -27.93
C VAL A 20 -13.71 -44.97 -28.54
N VAL A 21 -14.87 -45.43 -29.04
CA VAL A 21 -15.89 -44.54 -29.61
C VAL A 21 -16.42 -43.56 -28.57
N ILE A 22 -16.72 -44.04 -27.36
CA ILE A 22 -17.17 -43.17 -26.26
C ILE A 22 -16.10 -42.14 -25.93
N THR A 23 -14.84 -42.56 -25.84
CA THR A 23 -13.72 -41.66 -25.53
C THR A 23 -13.58 -40.56 -26.59
N LEU A 24 -13.62 -40.93 -27.87
CA LEU A 24 -13.58 -39.96 -28.97
C LEU A 24 -14.78 -39.01 -28.95
N GLY A 25 -15.97 -39.52 -28.63
CA GLY A 25 -17.18 -38.72 -28.45
C GLY A 25 -17.05 -37.70 -27.32
N LEU A 26 -16.52 -38.10 -26.16
CA LEU A 26 -16.28 -37.21 -25.03
C LEU A 26 -15.24 -36.13 -25.36
N ILE A 27 -14.17 -36.46 -26.09
CA ILE A 27 -13.17 -35.49 -26.56
C ILE A 27 -13.80 -34.47 -27.51
N ALA A 28 -14.60 -34.93 -28.48
CA ALA A 28 -15.28 -34.03 -29.42
C ALA A 28 -16.27 -33.10 -28.71
N LEU A 29 -17.03 -33.63 -27.75
CA LEU A 29 -17.97 -32.84 -26.94
C LEU A 29 -17.23 -31.79 -26.09
N ALA A 30 -16.13 -32.17 -25.43
CA ALA A 30 -15.32 -31.23 -24.65
C ALA A 30 -14.76 -30.11 -25.54
N ALA A 31 -14.25 -30.44 -26.72
CA ALA A 31 -13.75 -29.45 -27.68
C ALA A 31 -14.84 -28.51 -28.20
N TYR A 32 -16.08 -29.01 -28.37
CA TYR A 32 -17.23 -28.19 -28.72
C TYR A 32 -17.60 -27.22 -27.60
N LEU A 33 -17.71 -27.71 -26.36
CA LEU A 33 -18.06 -26.88 -25.20
C LEU A 33 -17.03 -25.78 -24.93
N GLN A 34 -15.73 -26.08 -25.05
CA GLN A 34 -14.65 -25.09 -24.91
C GLN A 34 -14.73 -23.96 -25.95
N ARG A 35 -15.29 -24.21 -27.13
CA ARG A 35 -15.48 -23.19 -28.17
C ARG A 35 -16.77 -22.40 -28.01
N ALA A 36 -17.81 -23.04 -27.47
CA ALA A 36 -19.13 -22.44 -27.31
C ALA A 36 -19.25 -21.58 -26.04
N ILE A 37 -18.49 -21.90 -24.99
CA ILE A 37 -18.53 -21.19 -23.71
C ILE A 37 -17.27 -20.32 -23.60
N PRO A 38 -17.40 -18.99 -23.44
CA PRO A 38 -16.24 -18.12 -23.24
C PRO A 38 -15.53 -18.44 -21.93
N ASP A 39 -14.20 -18.36 -21.93
CA ASP A 39 -13.40 -18.60 -20.73
C ASP A 39 -13.76 -17.61 -19.61
N GLU A 40 -13.96 -18.13 -18.40
CA GLU A 40 -14.19 -17.29 -17.23
C GLU A 40 -12.92 -16.50 -16.87
N VAL A 41 -13.02 -15.17 -16.90
CA VAL A 41 -11.90 -14.31 -16.50
C VAL A 41 -11.77 -14.38 -14.98
N SER A 42 -10.67 -14.98 -14.51
CA SER A 42 -10.40 -15.02 -13.07
C SER A 42 -10.39 -13.62 -12.44
N PRO A 43 -10.84 -13.46 -11.19
CA PRO A 43 -10.80 -12.16 -10.50
C PRO A 43 -9.39 -11.55 -10.44
N THR A 44 -8.35 -12.38 -10.42
CA THR A 44 -6.96 -11.92 -10.44
C THR A 44 -6.53 -11.39 -11.81
N ALA A 45 -7.01 -11.99 -12.90
CA ALA A 45 -6.76 -11.51 -14.25
C ALA A 45 -7.48 -10.17 -14.49
N ALA A 46 -8.73 -10.05 -14.05
CA ALA A 46 -9.49 -8.80 -14.09
C ALA A 46 -8.76 -7.67 -13.33
N LYS A 47 -8.30 -7.94 -12.10
CA LYS A 47 -7.51 -6.96 -11.31
C LYS A 47 -6.23 -6.53 -12.03
N ARG A 48 -5.49 -7.46 -12.65
CA ARG A 48 -4.27 -7.14 -13.40
C ARG A 48 -4.55 -6.26 -14.62
N VAL A 49 -5.65 -6.51 -15.33
CA VAL A 49 -6.06 -5.65 -16.45
C VAL A 49 -6.40 -4.25 -15.95
N LEU A 50 -7.20 -4.14 -14.88
CA LEU A 50 -7.55 -2.85 -14.27
C LEU A 50 -6.32 -2.04 -13.80
N GLN A 51 -5.32 -2.71 -13.24
CA GLN A 51 -4.07 -2.06 -12.86
C GLN A 51 -3.29 -1.50 -14.06
N ARG A 52 -3.33 -2.17 -15.22
CA ARG A 52 -2.62 -1.73 -16.43
C ARG A 52 -3.30 -0.57 -17.15
N ILE A 53 -4.63 -0.48 -17.07
CA ILE A 53 -5.40 0.61 -17.69
C ILE A 53 -5.64 1.79 -16.72
N ALA A 54 -5.06 1.73 -15.52
CA ALA A 54 -5.16 2.83 -14.58
C ALA A 54 -4.54 4.11 -15.18
N PRO A 55 -5.20 5.28 -15.04
CA PRO A 55 -4.67 6.53 -15.59
C PRO A 55 -3.33 6.87 -14.94
N ALA A 56 -2.35 7.29 -15.75
CA ALA A 56 -1.02 7.69 -15.27
C ALA A 56 -1.06 8.98 -14.43
N GLY A 57 -2.12 9.79 -14.59
CA GLY A 57 -2.36 11.00 -13.82
C GLY A 57 -3.78 11.51 -14.05
N ALA A 58 -4.26 12.36 -13.15
CA ALA A 58 -5.54 13.04 -13.30
C ALA A 58 -5.30 14.45 -13.88
N VAL A 59 -6.13 14.84 -14.86
CA VAL A 59 -6.11 16.20 -15.42
C VAL A 59 -7.21 17.01 -14.74
N TYR A 60 -6.80 18.08 -14.06
CA TYR A 60 -7.69 19.00 -13.38
C TYR A 60 -7.67 20.34 -14.13
N ALA A 61 -8.82 20.78 -14.66
CA ALA A 61 -8.94 22.04 -15.40
C ALA A 61 -10.05 22.92 -14.82
N GLY A 62 -9.81 24.23 -14.77
CA GLY A 62 -10.75 25.22 -14.24
C GLY A 62 -10.95 25.15 -12.72
N ALA A 63 -11.89 25.96 -12.20
CA ALA A 63 -12.19 26.03 -10.77
C ALA A 63 -12.77 24.71 -10.21
N THR A 64 -13.51 23.96 -11.03
CA THR A 64 -14.00 22.62 -10.70
C THR A 64 -12.88 21.58 -10.70
N GLY A 65 -11.84 21.76 -11.51
CA GLY A 65 -10.63 20.94 -11.46
C GLY A 65 -9.85 21.16 -10.16
N ALA A 66 -9.69 22.40 -9.72
CA ALA A 66 -8.95 22.71 -8.49
C ALA A 66 -9.59 22.07 -7.25
N SER A 67 -10.93 22.08 -7.15
CA SER A 67 -11.63 21.40 -6.05
C SER A 67 -11.51 19.88 -6.13
N ALA A 68 -11.58 19.30 -7.33
CA ALA A 68 -11.35 17.87 -7.54
C ALA A 68 -9.92 17.44 -7.22
N GLN A 69 -8.92 18.29 -7.49
CA GLN A 69 -7.52 18.04 -7.12
C GLN A 69 -7.34 18.05 -5.60
N ALA A 70 -7.90 19.04 -4.91
CA ALA A 70 -7.84 19.11 -3.45
C ALA A 70 -8.52 17.88 -2.81
N ALA A 71 -9.67 17.46 -3.33
CA ALA A 71 -10.35 16.25 -2.87
C ALA A 71 -9.54 14.98 -3.11
N ALA A 72 -8.90 14.84 -4.28
CA ALA A 72 -8.03 13.71 -4.58
C ALA A 72 -6.78 13.68 -3.69
N GLN A 73 -6.20 14.85 -3.40
CA GLN A 73 -5.04 14.96 -2.52
C GLN A 73 -5.41 14.63 -1.07
N ALA A 74 -6.57 15.09 -0.59
CA ALA A 74 -7.10 14.70 0.70
C ALA A 74 -7.36 13.18 0.79
N ALA A 75 -7.91 12.57 -0.27
CA ALA A 75 -8.13 11.12 -0.32
C ALA A 75 -6.79 10.33 -0.33
N ALA A 76 -5.77 10.82 -1.03
CA ALA A 76 -4.43 10.23 -1.03
C ALA A 76 -3.77 10.32 0.36
N LEU A 77 -3.89 11.47 1.03
CA LEU A 77 -3.42 11.66 2.41
C LEU A 77 -4.15 10.73 3.39
N ALA A 78 -5.47 10.58 3.26
CA ALA A 78 -6.26 9.65 4.08
C ALA A 78 -5.84 8.18 3.87
N LYS A 79 -5.58 7.78 2.63
CA LYS A 79 -5.06 6.44 2.31
C LYS A 79 -3.67 6.23 2.88
N ALA A 80 -2.78 7.21 2.79
CA ALA A 80 -1.46 7.14 3.41
C ALA A 80 -1.55 7.06 4.94
N ALA A 81 -2.46 7.82 5.56
CA ALA A 81 -2.73 7.79 6.99
C ALA A 81 -3.30 6.45 7.49
N SER A 82 -3.97 5.67 6.62
CA SER A 82 -4.49 4.33 6.99
C SER A 82 -3.41 3.26 7.11
N GLN A 83 -2.18 3.53 6.65
CA GLN A 83 -1.07 2.61 6.83
C GLN A 83 -0.26 3.05 8.04
N SER A 84 -0.01 2.12 8.97
CA SER A 84 0.80 2.42 10.14
C SER A 84 2.27 2.57 9.73
N ALA A 85 2.81 3.78 9.86
CA ALA A 85 4.21 4.05 9.57
C ALA A 85 5.11 3.20 10.48
N TYR A 86 6.23 2.71 9.93
CA TYR A 86 7.26 1.97 10.67
C TYR A 86 6.71 0.73 11.42
N GLY A 87 5.69 0.07 10.87
CA GLY A 87 5.07 -1.09 11.50
C GLY A 87 4.33 -0.78 12.81
N GLY A 88 4.00 0.49 13.06
CA GLY A 88 3.29 0.93 14.26
C GLY A 88 4.13 1.02 15.52
N THR A 89 5.46 0.94 15.39
CA THR A 89 6.35 1.16 16.54
C THR A 89 6.15 2.55 17.12
N THR A 90 6.10 2.65 18.44
CA THR A 90 6.12 3.91 19.20
C THR A 90 7.52 4.22 19.74
N ASP A 91 8.55 3.52 19.28
CA ASP A 91 9.94 3.86 19.60
C ASP A 91 10.34 5.17 18.88
N GLY A 92 10.34 6.26 19.64
CA GLY A 92 10.70 7.59 19.16
C GLY A 92 12.10 7.67 18.55
N LYS A 93 13.05 6.85 19.01
CA LYS A 93 14.39 6.78 18.42
C LYS A 93 14.36 6.25 17.00
N THR A 94 13.63 5.16 16.79
CA THR A 94 13.48 4.54 15.46
C THR A 94 12.83 5.53 14.49
N ILE A 95 11.75 6.20 14.88
CA ILE A 95 11.08 7.18 14.02
C ILE A 95 11.99 8.38 13.76
N PHE A 96 12.67 8.91 14.78
CA PHE A 96 13.60 10.02 14.64
C PHE A 96 14.69 9.70 13.62
N ASN A 97 15.33 8.54 13.76
CA ASN A 97 16.43 8.10 12.89
C ASN A 97 16.00 7.95 11.42
N ASN A 98 14.78 7.48 11.18
CA ASN A 98 14.27 7.21 9.84
C ASN A 98 13.65 8.43 9.14
N LEU A 99 13.22 9.46 9.88
CA LEU A 99 12.50 10.61 9.31
C LEU A 99 13.07 11.96 9.74
N CYS A 100 13.26 12.15 11.04
CA CYS A 100 13.46 13.48 11.63
C CYS A 100 14.92 13.97 11.53
N THR A 101 15.88 13.05 11.43
CA THR A 101 17.32 13.35 11.27
C THR A 101 17.61 14.22 10.05
N ALA A 102 16.80 14.11 8.99
CA ALA A 102 16.93 14.89 7.77
C ALA A 102 16.99 16.40 8.02
N CYS A 103 16.29 16.89 9.05
CA CYS A 103 16.28 18.30 9.41
C CYS A 103 16.88 18.56 10.81
N HIS A 104 16.55 17.74 11.80
CA HIS A 104 16.91 18.00 13.21
C HIS A 104 18.34 17.61 13.59
N THR A 105 19.12 17.02 12.69
CA THR A 105 20.56 16.77 12.93
C THR A 105 21.43 17.94 12.48
N THR A 106 21.11 18.53 11.33
CA THR A 106 21.94 19.57 10.67
C THR A 106 21.31 20.97 10.71
N GLY A 107 20.05 21.08 11.13
CA GLY A 107 19.31 22.35 11.18
C GLY A 107 18.80 22.82 9.82
N VAL A 108 18.65 21.90 8.85
CA VAL A 108 18.09 22.21 7.52
C VAL A 108 16.72 22.89 7.67
N GLY A 109 16.49 23.93 6.87
CA GLY A 109 15.25 24.70 6.92
C GLY A 109 15.04 25.43 8.25
N LYS A 110 16.12 25.76 8.97
CA LYS A 110 16.11 26.36 10.31
C LYS A 110 15.44 25.47 11.36
N ALA A 111 15.45 24.16 11.15
CA ALA A 111 14.99 23.21 12.14
C ALA A 111 15.86 23.30 13.41
N PRO A 112 15.28 23.21 14.61
CA PRO A 112 16.07 23.15 15.83
C PRO A 112 16.87 21.85 15.86
N THR A 113 18.20 21.95 15.91
CA THR A 113 19.07 20.80 16.19
C THR A 113 18.84 20.30 17.61
N LEU A 114 19.34 19.13 17.98
CA LEU A 114 19.24 18.58 19.33
C LEU A 114 20.07 19.36 20.39
N ASP A 115 20.51 20.58 20.12
CA ASP A 115 21.27 21.39 21.06
C ASP A 115 20.33 22.14 22.02
N HIS A 116 20.65 22.18 23.31
CA HIS A 116 19.83 22.83 24.33
C HIS A 116 19.44 24.27 23.99
N SER A 117 20.37 25.05 23.43
CA SER A 117 20.16 26.44 23.03
C SER A 117 19.00 26.65 22.04
N HIS A 118 18.67 25.63 21.25
CA HIS A 118 17.53 25.67 20.32
C HIS A 118 16.21 25.27 20.97
N TRP A 119 16.24 24.53 22.08
CA TRP A 119 15.04 23.96 22.69
C TRP A 119 14.58 24.66 23.96
N ASP A 120 15.45 25.35 24.70
CA ASP A 120 15.09 25.94 26.00
C ASP A 120 13.84 26.86 25.92
N ALA A 121 13.83 27.80 24.97
CA ALA A 121 12.69 28.69 24.75
C ALA A 121 11.43 27.99 24.18
N ARG A 122 11.62 26.83 23.53
CA ARG A 122 10.53 26.02 22.97
C ARG A 122 9.89 25.15 24.04
N ILE A 123 10.70 24.54 24.91
CA ILE A 123 10.27 23.77 26.08
C ILE A 123 9.46 24.65 27.04
N ALA A 124 9.86 25.92 27.20
CA ALA A 124 9.11 26.90 28.00
C ALA A 124 7.67 27.14 27.52
N GLN A 125 7.35 26.84 26.25
CA GLN A 125 5.98 26.93 25.70
C GLN A 125 5.10 25.73 26.12
N GLY A 126 5.69 24.72 26.77
CA GLY A 126 5.03 23.50 27.20
C GLY A 126 5.07 22.39 26.16
N LYS A 127 5.11 21.14 26.65
CA LYS A 127 5.17 19.93 25.79
C LYS A 127 3.97 19.80 24.86
N ASP A 128 2.77 20.15 25.33
CA ASP A 128 1.56 20.06 24.52
C ASP A 128 1.62 20.96 23.28
N THR A 129 2.21 22.15 23.41
CA THR A 129 2.46 23.05 22.29
C THR A 129 3.41 22.43 21.28
N LEU A 130 4.48 21.77 21.74
CA LEU A 130 5.44 21.08 20.87
C LEU A 130 4.80 19.91 20.13
N TYR A 131 3.98 19.11 20.81
CA TYR A 131 3.23 18.04 20.17
C TYR A 131 2.29 18.59 19.10
N LYS A 132 1.54 19.66 19.41
CA LYS A 132 0.62 20.29 18.46
C LYS A 132 1.37 20.77 17.22
N HIS A 133 2.46 21.52 17.40
CA HIS A 133 3.29 21.99 16.28
C HIS A 133 3.87 20.83 15.45
N ALA A 134 4.23 19.72 16.07
CA ALA A 134 4.75 18.55 15.35
C ALA A 134 3.65 17.78 14.59
N ILE A 135 2.43 17.72 15.13
CA ILE A 135 1.30 17.01 14.51
C ILE A 135 0.68 17.85 13.39
N GLU A 136 0.35 19.11 13.67
CA GLU A 136 -0.35 20.01 12.75
C GLU A 136 0.59 20.70 11.77
N GLY A 137 1.89 20.70 12.06
CA GLY A 137 2.88 21.50 11.35
C GLY A 137 3.00 22.90 11.95
N TYR A 138 4.15 23.53 11.74
CA TYR A 138 4.46 24.84 12.31
C TYR A 138 5.36 25.64 11.38
N THR A 139 5.04 26.92 11.22
CA THR A 139 5.93 27.90 10.57
C THR A 139 6.37 28.90 11.62
N GLY A 140 7.66 28.94 11.88
CA GLY A 140 8.26 29.80 12.88
C GLY A 140 8.42 31.26 12.43
N PRO A 141 8.54 32.20 13.38
CA PRO A 141 8.81 33.62 13.09
C PRO A 141 10.20 33.83 12.47
N ASP A 142 11.11 32.89 12.68
CA ASP A 142 12.42 32.80 12.03
C ASP A 142 12.33 32.31 10.57
N GLY A 143 11.15 31.94 10.10
CA GLY A 143 10.92 31.34 8.79
C GLY A 143 11.28 29.85 8.73
N GLY A 144 11.49 29.19 9.88
CA GLY A 144 11.65 27.75 9.93
C GLY A 144 10.32 27.03 9.64
N ILE A 145 10.37 25.96 8.85
CA ILE A 145 9.17 25.20 8.47
C ILE A 145 9.29 23.78 9.01
N MET A 146 8.33 23.40 9.85
CA MET A 146 8.11 22.03 10.30
C MET A 146 6.85 21.49 9.62
N PRO A 147 6.96 20.53 8.68
CA PRO A 147 5.80 19.95 8.03
C PRO A 147 4.89 19.17 9.03
N PRO A 148 3.57 19.09 8.77
CA PRO A 148 2.66 18.28 9.58
C PRO A 148 3.14 16.84 9.68
N LYS A 149 3.15 16.28 10.89
CA LYS A 149 3.66 14.93 11.21
C LYS A 149 5.08 14.67 10.67
N GLY A 150 5.95 15.68 10.68
CA GLY A 150 7.30 15.56 10.14
C GLY A 150 7.36 15.23 8.65
N GLY A 151 6.28 15.48 7.91
CA GLY A 151 6.18 15.19 6.47
C GLY A 151 5.67 13.78 6.15
N ASN A 152 5.39 12.95 7.16
CA ASN A 152 4.84 11.62 6.96
C ASN A 152 3.39 11.52 7.49
N PRO A 153 2.36 11.60 6.63
CA PRO A 153 0.96 11.54 7.06
C PRO A 153 0.56 10.19 7.70
N ALA A 154 1.34 9.13 7.47
CA ALA A 154 1.16 7.79 8.01
C ALA A 154 1.57 7.64 9.48
N LEU A 155 2.23 8.64 10.07
CA LEU A 155 2.52 8.63 11.51
C LEU A 155 1.24 8.86 12.32
N THR A 156 1.03 8.08 13.38
CA THR A 156 -0.01 8.36 14.36
C THR A 156 0.40 9.49 15.29
N GLU A 157 -0.57 10.11 15.97
CA GLU A 157 -0.24 11.15 16.95
C GLU A 157 0.60 10.60 18.11
N GLU A 158 0.37 9.35 18.53
CA GLU A 158 1.20 8.72 19.56
C GLU A 158 2.66 8.57 19.10
N GLN A 159 2.87 8.17 17.84
CA GLN A 159 4.20 8.05 17.26
C GLN A 159 4.92 9.40 17.20
N VAL A 160 4.20 10.48 16.85
CA VAL A 160 4.76 11.83 16.85
C VAL A 160 5.12 12.27 18.27
N ARG A 161 4.22 12.09 19.24
CA ARG A 161 4.47 12.45 20.66
C ARG A 161 5.67 11.69 21.22
N ALA A 162 5.75 10.38 21.01
CA ALA A 162 6.88 9.56 21.45
C ALA A 162 8.21 10.01 20.82
N THR A 163 8.20 10.44 19.56
CA THR A 163 9.37 10.99 18.88
C THR A 163 9.80 12.33 19.49
N VAL A 164 8.85 13.23 19.76
CA VAL A 164 9.13 14.52 20.43
C VAL A 164 9.69 14.29 21.84
N ASP A 165 9.12 13.38 22.62
CA ASP A 165 9.65 13.03 23.95
C ASP A 165 11.05 12.45 23.87
N TRP A 166 11.32 11.59 22.89
CA TRP A 166 12.66 11.08 22.66
C TRP A 166 13.64 12.22 22.32
N MET A 167 13.28 13.16 21.46
CA MET A 167 14.13 14.32 21.15
C MET A 167 14.43 15.16 22.38
N LEU A 168 13.41 15.50 23.18
CA LEU A 168 13.56 16.28 24.41
C LEU A 168 14.43 15.57 25.46
N GLY A 169 14.38 14.23 25.50
CA GLY A 169 15.22 13.42 26.38
C GLY A 169 16.66 13.21 25.91
N ASN A 170 16.99 13.59 24.66
CA ASN A 170 18.29 13.37 24.04
C ASN A 170 18.94 14.67 23.53
N LEU A 171 18.60 15.79 24.17
CA LEU A 171 19.25 17.08 23.92
C LEU A 171 20.72 17.05 24.38
N LYS A 172 21.55 17.86 23.72
CA LYS A 172 23.00 17.98 23.92
C LYS A 172 23.39 19.37 24.40
#